data_AF-A0A494R9B0-F1
#
_entry.id   AF-A0A494R9B0-F1
#
_cell.length_a   1.000
_cell.length_b   1.000
_cell.length_c   1.000
_cell.angle_alpha   90.00
_cell.angle_beta   90.00
_cell.angle_gamma   90.00
#
_symmetry.space_group_name_H-M   'P 1'
#
loop_
_entity.id
_entity.type
_entity.pdbx_description
1 polymer ?
#
loop_
_entity_poly.entity_id
_entity_poly.type
_entity_poly.pdbx_seq_one_letter_code
_entity_poly.pdbx_strand_id
1 'polypeptide(L)'
;MAGLVAAAPPCVNAATSTTNSQESLEAISSNRDSSQIELASQWGLTLEDWSRYQALMKGPRGIYSPGLDPLTALGIEATSAEDRRRYAELQVKAERQRVEKELAYQQAYDQAFKRLYPDEKIIQLSASPASPMTSSPRALKSDGRLAIFVQDNCMACVTRIQNLQAQNQPFDLYFVGSQGDDEKIRRWAILARIEPTRVLNRAITLNHDAGRWQGLGLGGELPAVVREVNGQWQRQ
;
A
#
# COMPACT_ATOMS: atom_id res chain seq x y z
N MET A 1 -70.91 -21.72 77.64
CA MET A 1 -70.55 -22.93 78.41
C MET A 1 -70.07 -23.99 77.44
N ALA A 2 -68.95 -24.66 77.74
CA ALA A 2 -68.38 -25.87 77.12
C ALA A 2 -68.12 -25.81 75.59
N GLY A 3 -66.93 -25.99 75.02
CA GLY A 3 -65.81 -26.87 75.36
C GLY A 3 -65.86 -28.13 74.49
N LEU A 4 -64.99 -28.26 73.46
CA LEU A 4 -64.35 -29.53 73.03
C LEU A 4 -63.34 -29.36 71.86
N VAL A 5 -62.07 -29.57 72.21
CA VAL A 5 -60.90 -30.26 71.60
C VAL A 5 -60.84 -30.69 70.11
N ALA A 6 -59.66 -30.36 69.52
CA ALA A 6 -58.78 -31.02 68.52
C ALA A 6 -59.19 -31.28 67.06
N ALA A 7 -58.34 -30.83 66.13
CA ALA A 7 -57.36 -31.67 65.41
C ALA A 7 -56.49 -30.80 64.47
N ALA A 8 -55.17 -31.00 64.46
CA ALA A 8 -54.25 -30.43 63.48
C ALA A 8 -53.98 -31.44 62.34
N PRO A 9 -53.79 -30.98 61.09
CA PRO A 9 -52.74 -31.52 60.25
C PRO A 9 -52.06 -30.40 59.41
N PRO A 10 -51.06 -30.69 58.53
CA PRO A 10 -49.68 -30.28 58.73
C PRO A 10 -49.26 -29.09 57.86
N CYS A 11 -48.13 -28.48 58.22
CA CYS A 11 -47.44 -27.47 57.43
C CYS A 11 -47.10 -27.99 56.03
N VAL A 12 -47.62 -27.33 54.99
CA VAL A 12 -47.10 -27.46 53.62
C VAL A 12 -45.95 -26.46 53.49
N ASN A 13 -44.72 -26.97 53.43
CA ASN A 13 -43.56 -26.15 53.07
C ASN A 13 -43.74 -25.63 51.64
N ALA A 14 -43.84 -24.31 51.50
CA ALA A 14 -43.59 -23.64 50.23
C ALA A 14 -42.11 -23.81 49.90
N ALA A 15 -41.81 -24.59 48.87
CA ALA A 15 -40.46 -24.77 48.36
C ALA A 15 -39.93 -23.42 47.82
N THR A 16 -38.87 -22.93 48.44
CA THR A 16 -38.05 -21.83 47.91
C THR A 16 -37.22 -22.37 46.75
N SER A 17 -37.60 -22.05 45.52
CA SER A 17 -36.75 -22.27 44.35
C SER A 17 -35.59 -21.26 44.36
N THR A 18 -34.42 -21.65 44.85
CA THR A 18 -33.20 -20.84 44.72
C THR A 18 -31.98 -21.76 44.60
N THR A 19 -31.80 -22.39 43.44
CA THR A 19 -30.57 -23.17 43.15
C THR A 19 -30.17 -23.16 41.66
N ASN A 20 -30.71 -22.27 40.82
CA ASN A 20 -30.35 -22.22 39.38
C ASN A 20 -29.50 -21.00 38.97
N SER A 21 -29.09 -20.16 39.93
CA SER A 21 -28.41 -18.89 39.61
C SER A 21 -26.89 -19.02 39.48
N GLN A 22 -26.24 -20.02 40.09
CA GLN A 22 -24.78 -20.15 40.07
C GLN A 22 -24.25 -20.86 38.80
N GLU A 23 -24.85 -21.98 38.39
CA GLU A 23 -24.48 -22.66 37.12
C GLU A 23 -24.70 -21.77 35.89
N SER A 24 -25.73 -20.94 35.92
CA SER A 24 -26.04 -19.98 34.85
C SER A 24 -24.96 -18.90 34.70
N LEU A 25 -24.40 -18.41 35.80
CA LEU A 25 -23.37 -17.35 35.78
C LEU A 25 -22.00 -17.89 35.35
N GLU A 26 -21.65 -19.11 35.75
CA GLU A 26 -20.40 -19.78 35.34
C GLU A 26 -20.41 -20.16 33.84
N ALA A 27 -21.56 -20.60 33.33
CA ALA A 27 -21.75 -20.88 31.90
C ALA A 27 -21.69 -19.60 31.03
N ILE A 28 -22.17 -18.46 31.53
CA ILE A 28 -22.11 -17.17 30.82
C ILE A 28 -20.69 -16.59 30.85
N SER A 29 -19.99 -16.70 31.99
CA SER A 29 -18.60 -16.22 32.11
C SER A 29 -17.65 -17.00 31.20
N SER A 30 -17.77 -18.33 31.18
CA SER A 30 -16.93 -19.19 30.33
C SER A 30 -17.13 -18.93 28.82
N ASN A 31 -18.37 -18.67 28.38
CA ASN A 31 -18.67 -18.29 26.99
C ASN A 31 -18.13 -16.90 26.63
N ARG A 32 -18.15 -15.96 27.58
CA ARG A 32 -17.61 -14.62 27.37
C ARG A 32 -16.09 -14.66 27.25
N ASP A 33 -15.42 -15.48 28.06
CA ASP A 33 -13.97 -15.61 28.02
C ASP A 33 -13.51 -16.32 26.75
N SER A 34 -14.21 -17.37 26.30
CA SER A 34 -13.91 -18.03 25.02
C SER A 34 -14.06 -17.08 23.83
N SER A 35 -15.11 -16.25 23.80
CA SER A 35 -15.33 -15.26 22.74
C SER A 35 -14.22 -14.20 22.69
N GLN A 36 -13.71 -13.77 23.85
CA GLN A 36 -12.63 -12.79 23.92
C GLN A 36 -11.27 -13.39 23.51
N ILE A 37 -11.03 -14.65 23.86
CA ILE A 37 -9.84 -15.38 23.40
C ILE A 37 -9.84 -15.48 21.87
N GLU A 38 -11.00 -15.79 21.28
CA GLU A 38 -11.12 -15.88 19.82
C GLU A 38 -10.85 -14.51 19.17
N LEU A 39 -11.45 -13.43 19.66
CA LEU A 39 -11.22 -12.08 19.14
C LEU A 39 -9.76 -11.65 19.28
N ALA A 40 -9.12 -11.89 20.42
CA ALA A 40 -7.70 -11.59 20.61
C ALA A 40 -6.82 -12.36 19.61
N SER A 41 -7.13 -13.64 19.41
CA SER A 41 -6.36 -14.52 18.52
C SER A 41 -6.37 -14.06 17.05
N GLN A 42 -7.47 -13.47 16.58
CA GLN A 42 -7.59 -12.93 15.22
C GLN A 42 -6.59 -11.79 14.94
N TRP A 43 -6.14 -11.11 16.00
CA TRP A 43 -5.15 -10.04 15.92
C TRP A 43 -3.75 -10.48 16.35
N GLY A 44 -3.56 -11.76 16.67
CA GLY A 44 -2.31 -12.26 17.26
C GLY A 44 -2.02 -11.68 18.65
N LEU A 45 -3.06 -11.23 19.35
CA LEU A 45 -2.98 -10.59 20.67
C LEU A 45 -3.18 -11.61 21.79
N THR A 46 -2.60 -11.31 22.95
CA THR A 46 -2.95 -12.00 24.19
C THR A 46 -4.30 -11.53 24.74
N LEU A 47 -4.90 -12.28 25.66
CA LEU A 47 -6.13 -11.84 26.34
C LEU A 47 -5.90 -10.55 27.16
N GLU A 48 -4.70 -10.36 27.68
CA GLU A 48 -4.32 -9.13 28.39
C GLU A 48 -4.27 -7.93 27.43
N ASP A 49 -3.64 -8.10 26.26
CA ASP A 49 -3.61 -7.06 25.22
C ASP A 49 -5.03 -6.68 24.77
N TRP A 50 -5.90 -7.67 24.61
CA TRP A 50 -7.30 -7.44 24.26
C TRP A 50 -8.06 -6.65 25.32
N SER A 51 -7.87 -7.00 26.60
CA SER A 51 -8.44 -6.27 27.73
C SER A 51 -7.93 -4.82 27.79
N ARG A 52 -6.63 -4.63 27.52
CA ARG A 52 -6.01 -3.31 27.44
C ARG A 52 -6.59 -2.48 26.31
N TYR A 53 -6.74 -3.06 25.12
CA TYR A 53 -7.41 -2.42 23.98
C TYR A 53 -8.84 -1.96 24.34
N GLN A 54 -9.65 -2.85 24.94
CA GLN A 54 -11.01 -2.50 25.36
C GLN A 54 -11.04 -1.35 26.37
N ALA A 55 -10.10 -1.30 27.30
CA ALA A 55 -9.99 -0.21 28.27
C ALA A 55 -9.59 1.11 27.58
N LEU A 56 -8.62 1.08 26.67
CA LEU A 56 -8.21 2.26 25.90
C LEU A 56 -9.36 2.84 25.08
N MET A 57 -10.14 1.99 24.43
CA MET A 57 -11.27 2.42 23.59
C MET A 57 -12.47 2.94 24.39
N LYS A 58 -12.54 2.70 25.70
CA LYS A 58 -13.51 3.37 26.60
C LYS A 58 -13.05 4.77 27.02
N GLY A 59 -11.77 5.10 26.81
CA GLY A 59 -11.16 6.37 27.17
C GLY A 59 -11.02 7.35 26.00
N PRO A 60 -10.16 8.38 26.13
CA PRO A 60 -9.95 9.40 25.11
C PRO A 60 -9.57 8.84 23.73
N ARG A 61 -8.81 7.74 23.68
CA ARG A 61 -8.46 7.08 22.40
C ARG A 61 -9.67 6.69 21.59
N GLY A 62 -10.69 6.10 22.23
CA GLY A 62 -11.94 5.73 21.55
C GLY A 62 -12.81 6.93 21.19
N ILE A 63 -12.69 8.05 21.90
CA ILE A 63 -13.37 9.31 21.54
C ILE A 63 -12.72 9.93 20.30
N TYR A 64 -11.39 10.00 20.26
CA TYR A 64 -10.66 10.58 19.13
C TYR A 64 -10.72 9.72 17.87
N SER A 65 -10.74 8.39 18.02
CA SER A 65 -10.72 7.46 16.89
C SER A 65 -11.64 6.26 17.14
N PRO A 66 -12.98 6.46 17.07
CA PRO A 66 -13.93 5.38 17.21
C PRO A 66 -13.66 4.27 16.18
N GLY A 67 -13.65 3.01 16.61
CA GLY A 67 -13.45 1.86 15.72
C GLY A 67 -12.02 1.65 15.20
N LEU A 68 -11.03 2.35 15.76
CA LEU A 68 -9.62 2.11 15.44
C LEU A 68 -9.24 0.65 15.75
N ASP A 69 -8.44 0.05 14.87
CA ASP A 69 -8.05 -1.34 15.03
C ASP A 69 -7.20 -1.58 16.31
N PRO A 70 -7.26 -2.78 16.90
CA PRO A 70 -6.60 -3.07 18.18
C PRO A 70 -5.09 -2.86 18.17
N LEU A 71 -4.40 -3.24 17.09
CA LEU A 71 -2.95 -3.18 17.00
C LEU A 71 -2.45 -1.73 16.86
N THR A 72 -3.14 -0.92 16.07
CA THR A 72 -2.85 0.52 15.96
C THR A 72 -3.16 1.24 17.27
N ALA A 73 -4.29 0.94 17.91
CA ALA A 73 -4.66 1.55 19.20
C ALA A 73 -3.63 1.23 20.29
N LEU A 74 -3.23 -0.04 20.44
CA LEU A 74 -2.22 -0.49 21.39
C LEU A 74 -0.83 0.08 21.06
N GLY A 75 -0.45 0.14 19.78
CA GLY A 75 0.84 0.67 19.34
C GLY A 75 1.00 2.18 19.60
N ILE A 76 -0.05 2.98 19.38
CA ILE A 76 -0.01 4.42 19.65
C ILE A 76 0.06 4.69 21.16
N GLU A 77 -0.70 3.95 21.96
CA GLU A 77 -0.80 4.11 23.41
C GLU A 77 0.29 3.34 24.19
N ALA A 78 1.20 2.65 23.49
CA ALA A 78 2.28 1.89 24.12
C ALA A 78 3.23 2.81 24.91
N THR A 79 3.42 2.51 26.19
CA THR A 79 4.29 3.26 27.11
C THR A 79 5.76 2.86 27.00
N SER A 80 6.05 1.69 26.44
CA SER A 80 7.40 1.18 26.21
C SER A 80 7.74 1.11 24.72
N ALA A 81 9.02 1.32 24.37
CA ALA A 81 9.50 1.15 23.00
C ALA A 81 9.41 -0.31 22.52
N GLU A 82 9.51 -1.26 23.45
CA GLU A 82 9.39 -2.68 23.16
C GLU A 82 7.95 -3.06 22.76
N ASP A 83 6.95 -2.65 23.55
CA ASP A 83 5.55 -2.91 23.21
C ASP A 83 5.16 -2.25 21.90
N ARG A 84 5.60 -1.00 21.70
CA ARG A 84 5.37 -0.27 20.45
C ARG A 84 5.91 -1.00 19.24
N ARG A 85 7.14 -1.53 19.34
CA ARG A 85 7.75 -2.35 18.28
C ARG A 85 6.97 -3.65 18.07
N ARG A 86 6.60 -4.35 19.15
CA ARG A 86 5.84 -5.60 19.08
C ARG A 86 4.51 -5.42 18.36
N TYR A 87 3.72 -4.41 18.74
CA TYR A 87 2.43 -4.14 18.08
C TYR A 87 2.59 -3.70 16.63
N ALA A 88 3.63 -2.91 16.31
CA ALA A 88 3.93 -2.54 14.93
C ALA A 88 4.27 -3.76 14.05
N GLU A 89 5.08 -4.70 14.57
CA GLU A 89 5.40 -5.94 13.86
C GLU A 89 4.16 -6.83 13.64
N LEU A 90 3.27 -6.91 14.64
CA LEU A 90 1.98 -7.58 14.50
C LEU A 90 1.12 -6.90 13.42
N GLN A 91 1.06 -5.56 13.39
CA GLN A 91 0.28 -4.81 12.41
C GLN A 91 0.78 -5.07 10.99
N VAL A 92 2.10 -5.08 10.77
CA VAL A 92 2.69 -5.37 9.46
C VAL A 92 2.32 -6.79 8.99
N LYS A 93 2.32 -7.78 9.88
CA LYS A 93 1.92 -9.16 9.55
C LYS A 93 0.43 -9.24 9.23
N ALA A 94 -0.42 -8.61 10.03
CA ALA A 94 -1.87 -8.57 9.81
C ALA A 94 -2.22 -7.91 8.47
N GLU A 95 -1.61 -6.76 8.17
CA GLU A 95 -1.87 -6.02 6.93
C GLU A 95 -1.37 -6.80 5.72
N ARG A 96 -0.23 -7.49 5.82
CA ARG A 96 0.23 -8.39 4.76
C ARG A 96 -0.81 -9.47 4.44
N GLN A 97 -1.33 -10.15 5.47
CA GLN A 97 -2.35 -11.19 5.27
C GLN A 97 -3.64 -10.62 4.68
N ARG A 98 -4.03 -9.40 5.09
CA ARG A 98 -5.19 -8.71 4.55
C ARG A 98 -5.02 -8.40 3.06
N VAL A 99 -3.89 -7.81 2.68
CA VAL A 99 -3.58 -7.50 1.27
C VAL A 99 -3.50 -8.77 0.42
N GLU A 100 -2.95 -9.87 0.95
CA GLU A 100 -2.93 -11.16 0.25
C GLU A 100 -4.35 -11.67 -0.06
N LYS A 101 -5.30 -11.53 0.88
CA LYS A 101 -6.71 -11.88 0.67
C LYS A 101 -7.39 -10.97 -0.35
N GLU A 102 -7.17 -9.65 -0.24
CA GLU A 102 -7.72 -8.67 -1.17
C GLU A 102 -7.21 -8.91 -2.61
N LEU A 103 -5.93 -9.22 -2.78
CA LEU A 103 -5.35 -9.54 -4.08
C LEU A 103 -5.90 -10.86 -4.65
N ALA A 104 -6.03 -11.89 -3.82
CA ALA A 104 -6.63 -13.16 -4.24
C ALA A 104 -8.09 -12.96 -4.71
N TYR A 105 -8.86 -12.14 -3.98
CA TYR A 105 -10.21 -11.79 -4.39
C TYR A 105 -10.24 -10.97 -5.68
N GLN A 106 -9.36 -9.98 -5.83
CA GLN A 106 -9.26 -9.18 -7.06
C GLN A 106 -9.02 -10.07 -8.29
N GLN A 107 -8.11 -11.04 -8.18
CA GLN A 107 -7.85 -11.99 -9.27
C GLN A 107 -9.09 -12.82 -9.62
N ALA A 108 -9.84 -13.30 -8.61
CA ALA A 108 -11.07 -14.04 -8.83
C ALA A 108 -12.16 -13.15 -9.46
N TYR A 109 -12.24 -11.89 -9.04
CA TYR A 109 -13.15 -10.89 -9.61
C TYR A 109 -12.84 -10.62 -11.07
N ASP A 110 -11.56 -10.41 -11.42
CA ASP A 110 -11.14 -10.17 -12.80
C ASP A 110 -11.46 -11.36 -13.72
N GLN A 111 -11.27 -12.59 -13.23
CA GLN A 111 -11.63 -13.81 -13.95
C GLN A 111 -13.16 -13.93 -14.12
N ALA A 112 -13.92 -13.62 -13.07
CA ALA A 112 -15.38 -13.60 -13.13
C ALA A 112 -15.88 -12.58 -14.15
N PHE A 113 -15.32 -11.37 -14.16
CA PHE A 113 -15.68 -10.33 -15.11
C PHE A 113 -15.46 -10.79 -16.55
N LYS A 114 -14.27 -11.33 -16.87
CA LYS A 114 -13.96 -11.84 -18.22
C LYS A 114 -14.95 -12.89 -18.71
N ARG A 115 -15.43 -13.75 -17.81
CA ARG A 115 -16.38 -14.82 -18.14
C ARG A 115 -17.81 -14.28 -18.31
N LEU A 116 -18.22 -13.32 -17.49
CA LEU A 116 -19.59 -12.81 -17.48
C LEU A 116 -19.81 -11.70 -18.51
N TYR A 117 -18.78 -10.91 -18.82
CA TYR A 117 -18.83 -9.76 -19.72
C TYR A 117 -17.67 -9.76 -20.71
N PRO A 118 -17.59 -10.77 -21.61
CA PRO A 118 -16.43 -10.94 -22.52
C PRO A 118 -16.28 -9.80 -23.55
N ASP A 119 -17.39 -9.16 -23.94
CA ASP A 119 -17.40 -8.08 -24.95
C ASP A 119 -17.23 -6.68 -24.33
N GLU A 120 -17.28 -6.58 -23.00
CA GLU A 120 -17.04 -5.33 -22.30
C GLU A 120 -15.54 -5.14 -22.07
N LYS A 121 -15.00 -4.05 -22.63
CA LYS A 121 -13.64 -3.64 -22.33
C LYS A 121 -13.62 -3.07 -20.91
N ILE A 122 -13.20 -3.89 -19.92
CA ILE A 122 -12.62 -3.33 -18.69
C ILE A 122 -11.56 -2.33 -19.13
N ILE A 123 -11.50 -1.16 -18.48
CA ILE A 123 -10.42 -0.19 -18.69
C ILE A 123 -9.09 -0.95 -18.50
N GLN A 124 -8.53 -1.41 -19.61
CA GLN A 124 -7.15 -1.80 -19.67
C GLN A 124 -6.45 -0.45 -19.63
N LEU A 125 -5.92 -0.08 -18.46
CA LEU A 125 -4.70 0.72 -18.44
C LEU A 125 -3.64 -0.15 -19.12
N SER A 126 -3.74 -0.28 -20.46
CA SER A 126 -2.55 -0.32 -21.27
C SER A 126 -1.69 0.82 -20.74
N ALA A 127 -0.44 0.52 -20.44
CA ALA A 127 0.51 1.52 -19.96
C ALA A 127 0.81 2.51 -21.11
N SER A 128 -0.20 3.26 -21.54
CA SER A 128 -0.06 4.47 -22.33
C SER A 128 0.12 5.61 -21.33
N PRO A 129 1.16 6.44 -21.49
CA PRO A 129 1.57 7.38 -20.47
C PRO A 129 0.68 8.62 -20.51
N ALA A 130 -0.28 8.70 -19.61
CA ALA A 130 -0.80 9.96 -19.11
C ALA A 130 -1.12 9.76 -17.63
N SER A 131 -0.37 10.48 -16.81
CA SER A 131 -0.25 10.49 -15.35
C SER A 131 -1.44 9.96 -14.52
N PRO A 132 -1.10 9.31 -13.39
CA PRO A 132 -1.48 9.91 -12.12
C PRO A 132 -0.25 10.19 -11.27
N MET A 133 -0.36 11.26 -10.50
CA MET A 133 0.54 11.67 -9.43
C MET A 133 0.76 10.49 -8.47
N THR A 134 1.87 9.79 -8.59
CA THR A 134 2.52 9.10 -7.47
C THR A 134 4.02 9.13 -7.72
N SER A 135 4.73 9.70 -6.76
CA SER A 135 6.17 9.88 -6.69
C SER A 135 6.91 8.57 -6.44
N SER A 136 6.70 7.59 -7.31
CA SER A 136 7.61 6.45 -7.45
C SER A 136 8.47 6.73 -8.68
N PRO A 137 9.82 6.61 -8.60
CA PRO A 137 10.62 6.58 -9.80
C PRO A 137 10.10 5.42 -10.62
N ARG A 138 9.38 5.73 -11.70
CA ARG A 138 8.87 4.75 -12.65
C ARG A 138 10.10 3.98 -13.09
N ALA A 139 10.27 2.75 -12.60
CA ALA A 139 11.32 1.86 -13.08
C ALA A 139 11.16 1.83 -14.60
N LEU A 140 12.15 2.38 -15.31
CA LEU A 140 12.09 2.47 -16.77
C LEU A 140 12.00 1.03 -17.26
N LYS A 141 10.82 0.61 -17.71
CA LYS A 141 10.72 -0.46 -18.69
C LYS A 141 11.11 0.20 -20.02
N SER A 142 12.40 0.14 -20.35
CA SER A 142 12.81 0.42 -21.72
C SER A 142 12.45 -0.79 -22.56
N ASP A 143 11.94 -0.57 -23.75
CA ASP A 143 11.81 -1.59 -24.81
C ASP A 143 13.19 -1.96 -25.40
N GLY A 144 14.28 -1.60 -24.73
CA GLY A 144 15.64 -1.69 -25.21
C GLY A 144 16.06 -0.49 -26.08
N ARG A 145 15.26 0.59 -26.17
CA ARG A 145 15.70 1.85 -26.80
C ARG A 145 16.84 2.49 -26.04
N LEU A 146 17.67 3.21 -26.80
CA LEU A 146 18.79 3.98 -26.29
C LEU A 146 18.26 5.21 -25.54
N ALA A 147 18.75 5.47 -24.33
CA ALA A 147 18.48 6.71 -23.62
C ALA A 147 19.75 7.56 -23.60
N ILE A 148 19.61 8.88 -23.79
CA ILE A 148 20.71 9.83 -23.65
C ILE A 148 20.34 10.93 -22.66
N PHE A 149 21.20 11.11 -21.66
CA PHE A 149 21.10 12.19 -20.69
C PHE A 149 22.02 13.33 -21.12
N VAL A 150 21.47 14.54 -21.15
CA VAL A 150 22.15 15.76 -21.59
C VAL A 150 21.86 16.90 -20.64
N GLN A 151 22.69 17.94 -20.68
CA GLN A 151 22.49 19.16 -19.92
C GLN A 151 22.80 20.40 -20.77
N ASP A 152 22.45 21.56 -20.23
CA ASP A 152 22.81 22.84 -20.82
C ASP A 152 24.33 23.08 -20.77
N ASN A 153 24.83 24.03 -21.55
CA ASN A 153 26.27 24.37 -21.62
C ASN A 153 27.19 23.15 -21.83
N CYS A 154 26.75 22.19 -22.65
CA CYS A 154 27.44 20.93 -22.92
C CYS A 154 27.63 20.73 -24.43
N MET A 155 28.79 21.14 -24.95
CA MET A 155 29.09 20.97 -26.38
C MET A 155 29.19 19.49 -26.79
N ALA A 156 29.74 18.63 -25.91
CA ALA A 156 29.78 17.20 -26.12
C ALA A 156 28.37 16.59 -26.30
N CYS A 157 27.37 17.13 -25.60
CA CYS A 157 25.98 16.70 -25.73
C CYS A 157 25.43 16.98 -27.13
N VAL A 158 25.67 18.19 -27.66
CA VAL A 158 25.28 18.56 -29.03
C VAL A 158 25.92 17.64 -30.06
N THR A 159 27.24 17.44 -29.98
CA THR A 159 27.98 16.55 -30.89
C THR A 159 27.45 15.12 -30.82
N ARG A 160 27.18 14.61 -29.63
CA ARG A 160 26.67 13.24 -29.45
C ARG A 160 25.29 13.06 -30.07
N ILE A 161 24.39 14.03 -29.91
CA ILE A 161 23.06 14.00 -30.54
C ILE A 161 23.18 13.98 -32.06
N GLN A 162 24.01 14.83 -32.64
CA GLN A 162 24.19 14.86 -34.09
C GLN A 162 24.74 13.54 -34.64
N ASN A 163 25.70 12.92 -33.94
CA ASN A 163 26.22 11.61 -34.30
C ASN A 163 25.15 10.50 -34.25
N LEU A 164 24.32 10.48 -33.20
CA LEU A 164 23.22 9.50 -33.10
C LEU A 164 22.18 9.71 -34.22
N GLN A 165 21.87 10.96 -34.56
CA GLN A 165 20.96 11.25 -35.67
C GLN A 165 21.54 10.78 -37.02
N ALA A 166 22.82 11.03 -37.28
CA ALA A 166 23.51 10.61 -38.50
C ALA A 166 23.54 9.07 -38.68
N GLN A 167 23.55 8.32 -37.58
CA GLN A 167 23.46 6.86 -37.57
C GLN A 167 22.03 6.35 -37.75
N ASN A 168 21.06 7.24 -37.94
CA ASN A 168 19.62 6.95 -37.93
C ASN A 168 19.15 6.21 -36.65
N GLN A 169 19.88 6.38 -35.54
CA GLN A 169 19.60 5.68 -34.29
C GLN A 169 18.39 6.33 -33.58
N PRO A 170 17.33 5.59 -33.25
CA PRO A 170 16.27 6.10 -32.37
C PRO A 170 16.76 6.16 -30.92
N PHE A 171 16.37 7.21 -30.20
CA PHE A 171 16.73 7.41 -28.80
C PHE A 171 15.75 8.29 -28.03
N ASP A 172 15.76 8.14 -26.71
CA ASP A 172 15.01 8.99 -25.79
C ASP A 172 15.97 9.96 -25.09
N LEU A 173 15.74 11.26 -25.30
CA LEU A 173 16.55 12.31 -24.70
C LEU A 173 15.96 12.72 -23.35
N TYR A 174 16.81 12.77 -22.33
CA TYR A 174 16.49 13.25 -20.99
C TYR A 174 17.34 14.47 -20.65
N PHE A 175 16.68 15.61 -20.52
CA PHE A 175 17.34 16.87 -20.21
C PHE A 175 17.44 17.07 -18.68
N VAL A 176 18.67 16.99 -18.18
CA VAL A 176 19.03 17.17 -16.78
C VAL A 176 19.03 18.66 -16.44
N GLY A 177 18.41 19.03 -15.30
CA GLY A 177 18.33 20.43 -14.87
C GLY A 177 17.38 21.30 -15.70
N SER A 178 16.36 20.70 -16.31
CA SER A 178 15.27 21.44 -16.99
C SER A 178 14.29 22.10 -16.04
N GLN A 179 14.18 21.63 -14.78
CA GLN A 179 13.23 22.15 -13.79
C GLN A 179 11.76 22.13 -14.24
N GLY A 180 11.41 21.22 -15.16
CA GLY A 180 10.07 21.16 -15.75
C GLY A 180 9.78 22.23 -16.80
N ASP A 181 10.78 22.99 -17.24
CA ASP A 181 10.64 24.00 -18.29
C ASP A 181 10.77 23.38 -19.69
N ASP A 182 9.64 23.15 -20.33
CA ASP A 182 9.51 22.66 -21.71
C ASP A 182 10.26 23.54 -22.72
N GLU A 183 10.21 24.85 -22.53
CA GLU A 183 10.74 25.82 -23.49
C GLU A 183 12.26 25.77 -23.51
N LYS A 184 12.88 25.51 -22.36
CA LYS A 184 14.32 25.24 -22.27
C LYS A 184 14.73 24.04 -23.13
N ILE A 185 13.98 22.94 -23.08
CA ILE A 185 14.27 21.74 -23.88
C ILE A 185 14.06 22.03 -25.38
N ARG A 186 12.99 22.74 -25.75
CA ARG A 186 12.73 23.12 -27.15
C ARG A 186 13.86 23.97 -27.73
N ARG A 187 14.30 25.01 -27.02
CA ARG A 187 15.42 25.87 -27.46
C ARG A 187 16.72 25.09 -27.60
N TRP A 188 17.03 24.24 -26.62
CA TRP A 188 18.22 23.41 -26.68
C TRP A 188 18.17 22.40 -27.83
N ALA A 189 17.00 21.81 -28.11
CA ALA A 189 16.82 20.88 -29.23
C ALA A 189 17.09 21.55 -30.59
N ILE A 190 16.69 22.82 -30.75
CA ILE A 190 17.00 23.62 -31.94
C ILE A 190 18.52 23.81 -32.06
N LEU A 191 19.21 24.18 -30.98
CA LEU A 191 20.67 24.34 -30.96
C LEU A 191 21.39 23.02 -31.29
N ALA A 192 20.88 21.91 -30.78
CA ALA A 192 21.41 20.57 -31.04
C ALA A 192 21.10 20.05 -32.45
N ARG A 193 20.32 20.79 -33.25
CA ARG A 193 19.83 20.41 -34.59
C ARG A 193 19.04 19.10 -34.57
N ILE A 194 18.18 18.91 -33.57
CA ILE A 194 17.26 17.77 -33.54
C ILE A 194 16.22 17.93 -34.65
N GLU A 195 16.08 16.92 -35.50
CA GLU A 195 15.14 16.94 -36.61
C GLU A 195 13.68 16.89 -36.13
N PRO A 196 12.82 17.89 -36.42
CA PRO A 196 11.45 17.92 -35.92
C PRO A 196 10.60 16.73 -36.36
N THR A 197 10.81 16.24 -37.59
CA THR A 197 10.10 15.06 -38.14
C THR A 197 10.40 13.79 -37.34
N ARG A 198 11.61 13.66 -36.81
CA ARG A 198 12.02 12.53 -35.96
C ARG A 198 11.44 12.61 -34.55
N VAL A 199 11.13 13.81 -34.07
CA VAL A 199 10.35 13.99 -32.84
C VAL A 199 8.89 13.63 -33.08
N LEU A 200 8.30 14.13 -34.18
CA LEU A 200 6.90 13.88 -34.55
C LEU A 200 6.59 12.40 -34.74
N ASN A 201 7.48 11.64 -35.38
CA ASN A 201 7.32 10.20 -35.58
C ASN A 201 7.83 9.33 -34.40
N ARG A 202 8.24 9.96 -33.29
CA ARG A 202 8.76 9.31 -32.07
C ARG A 202 10.05 8.50 -32.23
N ALA A 203 10.80 8.70 -33.31
CA ALA A 203 12.17 8.19 -33.41
C ALA A 203 13.09 8.85 -32.38
N ILE A 204 12.83 10.11 -32.04
CA ILE A 204 13.48 10.85 -30.95
C ILE A 204 12.38 11.32 -29.99
N THR A 205 12.57 11.15 -28.68
CA THR A 205 11.70 11.78 -27.69
C THR A 205 12.48 12.83 -26.90
N LEU A 206 11.82 13.92 -26.50
CA LEU A 206 12.39 14.98 -25.69
C LEU A 206 11.71 14.95 -24.33
N ASN A 207 12.46 14.71 -23.27
CA ASN A 207 11.91 14.49 -21.93
C ASN A 207 12.69 15.30 -20.90
N HIS A 208 12.01 15.63 -19.81
CA HIS A 208 12.70 16.04 -18.58
C HIS A 208 13.35 14.82 -17.93
N ASP A 209 14.56 15.00 -17.43
CA ASP A 209 15.21 13.98 -16.62
C ASP A 209 14.42 13.65 -15.34
N ALA A 210 13.95 14.68 -14.62
CA ALA A 210 13.18 14.56 -13.37
C ALA A 210 13.86 13.69 -12.29
N GLY A 211 15.20 13.73 -12.18
CA GLY A 211 15.97 12.98 -11.17
C GLY A 211 16.37 11.57 -11.63
N ARG A 212 16.08 11.22 -12.88
CA ARG A 212 16.31 9.88 -13.43
C ARG A 212 17.80 9.57 -13.57
N TRP A 213 18.62 10.53 -14.00
CA TRP A 213 20.06 10.35 -14.13
C TRP A 213 20.69 9.95 -12.80
N GLN A 214 20.34 10.65 -11.72
CA GLN A 214 20.79 10.32 -10.37
C GLN A 214 20.25 8.95 -9.92
N GLY A 215 18.98 8.66 -10.23
CA GLY A 215 18.33 7.39 -9.90
C GLY A 215 18.94 6.15 -10.57
N LEU A 216 19.61 6.30 -11.72
CA LEU A 216 20.32 5.19 -12.37
C LEU A 216 21.60 4.78 -11.63
N GLY A 217 22.20 5.65 -10.81
CA GLY A 217 23.41 5.36 -10.04
C GLY A 217 24.66 5.07 -10.87
N LEU A 218 24.64 5.32 -12.19
CA LEU A 218 25.76 5.01 -13.10
C LEU A 218 26.90 6.03 -13.03
N GLY A 219 26.62 7.26 -12.58
CA GLY A 219 27.60 8.32 -12.42
C GLY A 219 28.33 8.76 -13.71
N GLY A 220 29.28 9.67 -13.54
CA GLY A 220 30.10 10.23 -14.62
C GLY A 220 29.51 11.46 -15.30
N GLU A 221 30.27 12.04 -16.22
CA GLU A 221 29.91 13.28 -16.92
C GLU A 221 28.84 13.05 -18.00
N LEU A 222 28.14 14.13 -18.37
CA LEU A 222 27.19 14.14 -19.49
C LEU A 222 27.89 14.58 -20.79
N PRO A 223 27.50 14.07 -21.97
CA PRO A 223 26.35 13.20 -22.20
C PRO A 223 26.58 11.76 -21.74
N ALA A 224 25.54 11.15 -21.19
CA ALA A 224 25.55 9.73 -20.85
C ALA A 224 24.57 8.99 -21.75
N VAL A 225 25.09 8.08 -22.57
CA VAL A 225 24.27 7.18 -23.37
C VAL A 225 24.15 5.85 -22.64
N VAL A 226 22.94 5.40 -22.41
CA VAL A 226 22.66 4.18 -21.65
C VAL A 226 21.60 3.34 -22.36
N ARG A 227 21.65 2.04 -22.12
CA ARG A 227 20.66 1.09 -22.63
C ARG A 227 20.34 0.08 -21.54
N GLU A 228 19.09 -0.36 -21.49
CA GLU A 228 18.71 -1.47 -20.63
C GLU A 228 19.07 -2.80 -21.31
N VAL A 229 19.85 -3.62 -20.63
CA VAL A 229 20.25 -4.96 -21.05
C VAL A 229 19.96 -5.91 -19.90
N ASN A 230 19.10 -6.91 -20.14
CA ASN A 230 18.69 -7.89 -19.12
C ASN A 230 18.16 -7.26 -17.81
N GLY A 231 17.38 -6.17 -17.90
CA GLY A 231 16.84 -5.48 -16.74
C GLY A 231 17.82 -4.57 -16.00
N GLN A 232 19.04 -4.40 -16.52
CA GLN A 232 20.06 -3.52 -15.96
C GLN A 232 20.44 -2.42 -16.93
N TRP A 233 20.52 -1.19 -16.43
CA TRP A 233 21.01 -0.06 -17.21
C TRP A 233 22.53 -0.12 -17.33
N GLN A 234 23.03 -0.02 -18.56
CA GLN A 234 24.45 -0.04 -18.86
C GLN A 234 24.81 1.15 -19.73
N ARG A 235 25.90 1.84 -19.38
CA ARG A 235 26.48 2.90 -20.20
C ARG A 235 27.12 2.29 -21.45
N GLN A 236 26.89 2.93 -22.60
CA GLN A 236 27.39 2.50 -23.92
C GLN A 236 28.71 3.18 -24.26
#